data_AF-A0ABD3P595-F1
#
_entry.id   AF-A0ABD3P595-F1
#
_cell.length_a   1.000
_cell.length_b   1.000
_cell.length_c   1.000
_cell.angle_alpha   90.00
_cell.angle_beta   90.00
_cell.angle_gamma   90.00
#
_symmetry.space_group_name_H-M   'P 1'
#
loop_
_entity.id
_entity.type
_entity.pdbx_description
1 polymer ?
#
loop_
_entity_poly.entity_id
_entity_poly.type
_entity_poly.pdbx_seq_one_letter_code
_entity_poly.pdbx_strand_id
1 'polypeptide(L)'
;MVFVAKKPHLYIPELEQPTTDLVNVGLFFGTSISAEQAPSWIALAKAIRQTSRSVRCMWLRFADGDESVHTTLRSFGEELVGCASVQSLILENKIGTAELLSLKDWLTNNTSLRGIKFLKTSLDLPSFVHLHDFFAGNDSLKVLDVFGNKGVGDEAIREILAAILEGGSRLETLNVGENNFGEDVEGEARVSESGVEAILSYVRRTPSIAHLKIRLRGMTNTRVIELANILQSPNCNISRLELCGTFGDDGVEFLAEALKTNRTVKTITIGMSVGLSDRGGRQILRACRDIDGTGSWNSVIGSNHTLRNVFISEKHAPRMSAGVLNQLQNLTTEDPHRTLQNKAWNFIERDMDCLPNLGLQMNHMPHLLEFVQSKGGQDSLFGVLRSGYFPDLFTSPTPEKIRLKKEMQKIALENETLRISLERELHRKQSLLLLEDGKKKKAASSPRKPATRDQDLEEVKFWYEERGLRQCCLQPFIKAFEVGHQMFELLKEIYRF
;
A
#
# COMPACT_ATOMS: atom_id res chain seq x y z
N MET A 1 0.87 26.27 15.58
CA MET A 1 0.14 26.10 16.85
C MET A 1 -0.99 27.13 16.92
N VAL A 2 -2.06 26.99 16.11
CA VAL A 2 -3.12 28.02 15.95
C VAL A 2 -4.53 27.48 16.28
N PHE A 3 -4.68 26.21 16.64
CA PHE A 3 -6.00 25.57 16.60
C PHE A 3 -6.88 25.71 17.85
N VAL A 4 -6.37 26.11 19.03
CA VAL A 4 -7.12 25.91 20.30
C VAL A 4 -7.78 27.18 20.87
N ALA A 5 -7.80 28.29 20.14
CA ALA A 5 -8.16 29.60 20.72
C ALA A 5 -9.22 30.40 19.95
N LYS A 6 -10.18 29.77 19.25
CA LYS A 6 -11.40 30.52 18.86
C LYS A 6 -12.40 30.50 20.02
N LYS A 7 -13.07 31.63 20.25
CA LYS A 7 -14.21 31.70 21.17
C LYS A 7 -15.36 30.83 20.64
N PRO A 8 -16.14 30.14 21.49
CA PRO A 8 -17.14 29.17 21.05
C PRO A 8 -18.10 29.68 19.96
N HIS A 9 -18.64 30.90 20.13
CA HIS A 9 -19.58 31.51 19.19
C HIS A 9 -19.01 31.73 17.78
N LEU A 10 -17.68 31.79 17.61
CA LEU A 10 -17.05 32.02 16.30
C LEU A 10 -17.11 30.78 15.39
N TYR A 11 -17.39 29.60 15.94
CA TYR A 11 -17.55 28.38 15.14
C TYR A 11 -18.98 28.18 14.64
N ILE A 12 -19.99 28.77 15.29
CA ILE A 12 -21.40 28.51 14.99
C ILE A 12 -21.74 28.84 13.52
N PRO A 13 -21.40 30.03 12.98
CA PRO A 13 -21.72 30.35 11.58
C PRO A 13 -21.04 29.40 10.59
N GLU A 14 -19.85 28.89 10.94
CA GLU A 14 -19.13 27.92 10.10
C GLU A 14 -19.84 26.56 10.12
N LEU A 15 -20.32 26.10 11.29
CA LEU A 15 -21.01 24.82 11.44
C LEU A 15 -22.41 24.80 10.82
N GLU A 16 -23.08 25.96 10.71
CA GLU A 16 -24.42 26.09 10.13
C GLU A 16 -24.43 26.20 8.59
N GLN A 17 -23.26 26.40 7.97
CA GLN A 17 -23.16 26.48 6.51
C GLN A 17 -23.48 25.13 5.84
N PRO A 18 -24.31 25.10 4.79
CA PRO A 18 -24.68 23.87 4.07
C PRO A 18 -23.58 23.45 3.09
N THR A 19 -22.37 23.19 3.60
CA THR A 19 -21.20 22.78 2.81
C THR A 19 -20.73 21.39 3.23
N THR A 20 -19.98 20.71 2.37
CA THR A 20 -19.36 19.41 2.71
C THR A 20 -17.94 19.57 3.27
N ASP A 21 -17.47 20.80 3.41
CA ASP A 21 -16.09 21.09 3.80
C ASP A 21 -15.85 20.67 5.25
N LEU A 22 -14.64 20.17 5.53
CA LEU A 22 -14.23 19.73 6.86
C LEU A 22 -14.00 20.93 7.79
N VAL A 23 -14.48 20.82 9.04
CA VAL A 23 -14.25 21.83 10.09
C VAL A 23 -13.34 21.26 11.17
N ASN A 24 -12.48 22.12 11.74
CA ASN A 24 -11.76 21.81 12.97
C ASN A 24 -12.27 22.74 14.07
N VAL A 25 -12.63 22.17 15.21
CA VAL A 25 -13.06 22.89 16.39
C VAL A 25 -11.99 22.72 17.46
N GLY A 26 -11.37 23.81 17.90
CA GLY A 26 -10.47 23.79 19.04
C GLY A 26 -10.89 24.77 20.12
N LEU A 27 -10.98 24.27 21.34
CA LEU A 27 -11.54 24.94 22.50
C LEU A 27 -10.54 24.87 23.66
N PHE A 28 -10.41 25.98 24.36
CA PHE A 28 -9.61 26.08 25.57
C PHE A 28 -10.52 26.32 26.79
N PHE A 29 -10.66 25.29 27.62
CA PHE A 29 -11.27 25.39 28.94
C PHE A 29 -10.22 25.98 29.88
N GLY A 30 -10.33 27.30 30.10
CA GLY A 30 -9.45 28.07 30.97
C GLY A 30 -9.69 27.80 32.46
N THR A 31 -9.31 28.74 33.32
CA THR A 31 -9.44 28.59 34.78
C THR A 31 -10.86 28.86 35.29
N SER A 32 -11.64 29.67 34.57
CA SER A 32 -13.04 29.98 34.88
C SER A 32 -13.79 30.31 33.59
N ILE A 33 -15.10 30.10 33.60
CA ILE A 33 -16.02 30.49 32.53
C ILE A 33 -17.13 31.33 33.17
N SER A 34 -17.27 32.57 32.73
CA SER A 34 -18.31 33.46 33.28
C SER A 34 -19.71 32.98 32.88
N ALA A 35 -20.71 33.31 33.71
CA ALA A 35 -22.11 33.01 33.41
C ALA A 35 -22.59 33.61 32.07
N GLU A 36 -21.98 34.71 31.62
CA GLU A 36 -22.26 35.31 30.30
C GLU A 36 -21.66 34.49 29.14
N GLN A 37 -20.53 33.82 29.37
CA GLN A 37 -19.86 33.01 28.35
C GLN A 37 -20.45 31.60 28.24
N ALA A 38 -20.91 31.01 29.34
CA ALA A 38 -21.41 29.64 29.41
C ALA A 38 -22.46 29.29 28.33
N PRO A 39 -23.48 30.14 28.05
CA PRO A 39 -24.46 29.85 27.00
C PRO A 39 -23.85 29.66 25.61
N SER A 40 -22.74 30.34 25.30
CA SER A 40 -22.08 30.21 24.00
C SER A 40 -21.40 28.85 23.80
N TRP A 41 -20.99 28.18 24.89
CA TRP A 41 -20.44 26.82 24.84
C TRP A 41 -21.54 25.80 24.54
N ILE A 42 -22.68 25.93 25.22
CA ILE A 42 -23.85 25.06 25.04
C ILE A 42 -24.40 25.23 23.61
N ALA A 43 -24.52 26.47 23.13
CA ALA A 43 -24.93 26.76 21.75
C ALA A 43 -23.99 26.12 20.72
N LEU A 44 -22.68 26.13 20.97
CA LEU A 44 -21.71 25.47 20.11
C LEU A 44 -21.89 23.94 20.13
N ALA A 45 -22.05 23.30 21.29
CA ALA A 45 -22.29 21.86 21.37
C ALA A 45 -23.53 21.45 20.56
N LYS A 46 -24.61 22.22 20.68
CA LYS A 46 -25.82 22.04 19.88
C LYS A 46 -25.56 22.18 18.38
N ALA A 47 -24.81 23.20 17.95
CA ALA A 47 -24.43 23.36 16.56
C ALA A 47 -23.58 22.19 16.04
N ILE A 48 -22.63 21.68 16.85
CA ILE A 48 -21.81 20.50 16.51
C ILE A 48 -22.69 19.25 16.37
N ARG A 49 -23.68 19.07 17.24
CA ARG A 49 -24.61 17.93 17.17
C ARG A 49 -25.52 17.99 15.94
N GLN A 50 -25.97 19.19 15.56
CA GLN A 50 -26.97 19.40 14.50
C GLN A 50 -26.36 19.62 13.11
N THR A 51 -25.06 19.87 13.03
CA THR A 51 -24.39 20.13 11.75
C THR A 51 -24.41 18.91 10.84
N SER A 52 -24.64 19.14 9.55
CA SER A 52 -24.42 18.14 8.50
C SER A 52 -22.95 18.05 8.06
N ARG A 53 -22.11 19.00 8.50
CA ARG A 53 -20.68 19.03 8.19
C ARG A 53 -19.96 17.96 8.98
N SER A 54 -18.84 17.49 8.44
CA SER A 54 -17.96 16.62 9.20
C SER A 54 -16.91 17.43 9.96
N VAL A 55 -16.92 17.29 11.29
CA VAL A 55 -15.92 17.87 12.19
C VAL A 55 -14.73 16.92 12.20
N ARG A 56 -13.69 17.25 11.43
CA ARG A 56 -12.48 16.42 11.30
C ARG A 56 -11.80 16.21 12.65
N CYS A 57 -11.73 17.26 13.45
CA CYS A 57 -11.07 17.23 14.75
C CYS A 57 -11.77 18.18 15.71
N MET A 58 -12.13 17.67 16.89
CA MET A 58 -12.50 18.45 18.05
C MET A 58 -11.36 18.36 19.07
N TRP A 59 -10.70 19.48 19.35
CA TRP A 59 -9.57 19.57 20.29
C TRP A 59 -10.00 20.34 21.52
N LEU A 60 -10.10 19.65 22.66
CA LEU A 60 -10.43 20.23 23.94
C LEU A 60 -9.16 20.27 24.80
N ARG A 61 -8.73 21.48 25.17
CA ARG A 61 -7.56 21.70 26.02
C ARG A 61 -7.99 22.28 27.35
N PHE A 62 -7.42 21.77 28.43
CA PHE A 62 -7.82 22.10 29.79
C PHE A 62 -6.67 22.75 30.57
N ALA A 63 -6.98 23.83 31.29
CA ALA A 63 -6.21 24.34 32.42
C ALA A 63 -6.77 23.80 33.74
N ASP A 64 -6.16 24.16 34.87
CA ASP A 64 -6.74 23.91 36.19
C ASP A 64 -7.97 24.83 36.36
N GLY A 65 -9.15 24.28 36.18
CA GLY A 65 -10.44 24.99 36.18
C GLY A 65 -11.15 24.93 37.53
N ASP A 66 -12.01 25.91 37.78
CA ASP A 66 -12.95 25.90 38.91
C ASP A 66 -14.27 25.19 38.55
N GLU A 67 -15.21 25.14 39.50
CA GLU A 67 -16.53 24.49 39.33
C GLU A 67 -17.34 25.06 38.14
N SER A 68 -17.10 26.31 37.73
CA SER A 68 -17.78 26.91 36.56
C SER A 68 -17.36 26.22 35.26
N VAL A 69 -16.10 25.81 35.17
CA VAL A 69 -15.55 25.05 34.03
C VAL A 69 -16.17 23.66 34.00
N HIS A 70 -16.21 22.96 35.14
CA HIS A 70 -16.83 21.63 35.25
C HIS A 70 -18.32 21.66 34.91
N THR A 71 -19.06 22.63 35.42
CA THR A 71 -20.50 22.78 35.14
C THR A 71 -20.77 23.08 33.66
N THR A 72 -19.96 23.95 33.06
CA THR A 72 -20.06 24.26 31.63
C THR A 72 -19.70 23.03 30.78
N LEU A 73 -18.64 22.29 31.14
CA LEU A 73 -18.24 21.07 30.44
C LEU A 73 -19.31 19.98 30.53
N ARG A 74 -19.95 19.82 31.68
CA ARG A 74 -21.07 18.90 31.87
C ARG A 74 -22.23 19.22 30.93
N SER A 75 -22.67 20.49 30.93
CA SER A 75 -23.73 20.96 30.03
C SER A 75 -23.33 20.81 28.54
N PHE A 76 -22.06 21.05 28.22
CA PHE A 76 -21.51 20.87 26.89
C PHE A 76 -21.54 19.40 26.45
N GLY A 77 -21.15 18.47 27.34
CA GLY A 77 -21.16 17.03 27.08
C GLY A 77 -22.56 16.45 26.93
N GLU A 78 -23.50 16.89 27.77
CA GLU A 78 -24.93 16.53 27.67
C GLU A 78 -25.52 16.91 26.30
N GLU A 79 -25.19 18.11 25.80
CA GLU A 79 -25.64 18.57 24.48
C GLU A 79 -24.97 17.81 23.32
N LEU A 80 -23.81 17.19 23.53
CA LEU A 80 -23.13 16.38 22.51
C LEU A 80 -23.70 14.97 22.39
N VAL A 81 -24.52 14.49 23.33
CA VAL A 81 -25.07 13.12 23.25
C VAL A 81 -25.84 12.92 21.93
N GLY A 82 -25.52 11.84 21.23
CA GLY A 82 -26.03 11.53 19.89
C GLY A 82 -25.26 12.20 18.73
N CYS A 83 -24.23 12.99 19.02
CA CYS A 83 -23.38 13.59 17.99
C CYS A 83 -22.51 12.55 17.30
N ALA A 84 -22.65 12.46 15.97
CA ALA A 84 -21.85 11.60 15.09
C ALA A 84 -21.00 12.38 14.06
N SER A 85 -21.02 13.72 14.11
CA SER A 85 -20.31 14.58 13.14
C SER A 85 -18.79 14.62 13.39
N VAL A 86 -18.34 14.33 14.61
CA VAL A 86 -16.93 14.39 15.05
C VAL A 86 -16.18 13.13 14.68
N GLN A 87 -15.16 13.27 13.82
CA GLN A 87 -14.31 12.16 13.38
C GLN A 87 -13.15 11.87 14.33
N SER A 88 -12.59 12.90 14.99
CA SER A 88 -11.49 12.75 15.93
C SER A 88 -11.60 13.68 17.13
N LEU A 89 -11.28 13.16 18.31
CA LEU A 89 -11.26 13.89 19.57
C LEU A 89 -9.82 13.95 20.11
N ILE A 90 -9.40 15.15 20.49
CA ILE A 90 -8.14 15.37 21.22
C ILE A 90 -8.48 15.98 22.57
N LEU A 91 -8.09 15.30 23.64
CA LEU A 91 -8.15 15.79 25.01
C LEU A 91 -6.72 16.08 25.46
N GLU A 92 -6.45 17.32 25.85
CA GLU A 92 -5.08 17.78 26.13
C GLU A 92 -4.96 18.50 27.48
N ASN A 93 -3.82 18.30 28.15
CA ASN A 93 -3.46 18.91 29.44
C ASN A 93 -4.41 18.49 30.56
N LYS A 94 -4.78 19.38 31.49
CA LYS A 94 -5.21 19.05 32.86
C LYS A 94 -6.53 18.28 33.02
N ILE A 95 -7.13 17.74 31.96
CA ILE A 95 -8.32 16.89 32.04
C ILE A 95 -8.03 15.65 32.90
N GLY A 96 -8.85 15.46 33.95
CA GLY A 96 -8.85 14.30 34.81
C GLY A 96 -10.15 13.49 34.70
N THR A 97 -10.32 12.55 35.62
CA THR A 97 -11.47 11.64 35.65
C THR A 97 -12.81 12.38 35.76
N ALA A 98 -12.87 13.44 36.58
CA ALA A 98 -14.11 14.21 36.79
C ALA A 98 -14.58 14.95 35.53
N GLU A 99 -13.66 15.57 34.80
CA GLU A 99 -13.94 16.20 33.51
C GLU A 99 -14.30 15.18 32.44
N LEU A 100 -13.59 14.04 32.41
CA LEU A 100 -13.91 12.96 31.47
C LEU A 100 -15.33 12.42 31.68
N LEU A 101 -15.78 12.28 32.93
CA LEU A 101 -17.14 11.85 33.23
C LEU A 101 -18.20 12.78 32.65
N SER A 102 -17.89 14.07 32.49
CA SER A 102 -18.80 15.03 31.84
C SER A 102 -18.99 14.76 30.34
N LEU A 103 -18.07 14.01 29.71
CA LEU A 103 -18.14 13.61 28.30
C LEU A 103 -18.50 12.13 28.13
N LYS A 104 -18.62 11.36 29.22
CA LYS A 104 -18.76 9.91 29.19
C LYS A 104 -19.97 9.46 28.38
N ASP A 105 -21.15 10.01 28.66
CA ASP A 105 -22.39 9.58 28.01
C ASP A 105 -22.39 9.84 26.50
N TRP A 106 -21.70 10.89 26.05
CA TRP A 106 -21.48 11.09 24.63
C TRP A 106 -20.53 10.04 24.06
N LEU A 107 -19.39 9.80 24.73
CA LEU A 107 -18.39 8.83 24.28
C LEU A 107 -18.96 7.41 24.23
N THR A 108 -19.60 6.91 25.28
CA THR A 108 -20.12 5.53 25.33
C THR A 108 -21.19 5.24 24.29
N ASN A 109 -21.95 6.25 23.86
CA ASN A 109 -22.94 6.13 22.78
C ASN A 109 -22.37 6.42 21.39
N ASN A 110 -21.08 6.79 21.28
CA ASN A 110 -20.47 7.16 20.01
C ASN A 110 -19.83 5.96 19.31
N THR A 111 -20.38 5.63 18.14
CA THR A 111 -19.87 4.57 17.24
C THR A 111 -19.19 5.11 15.98
N SER A 112 -19.00 6.42 15.88
CA SER A 112 -18.50 7.10 14.66
C SER A 112 -17.08 7.65 14.77
N LEU A 113 -16.58 7.81 16.01
CA LEU A 113 -15.30 8.41 16.29
C LEU A 113 -14.17 7.49 15.80
N ARG A 114 -13.39 7.98 14.83
CA ARG A 114 -12.29 7.23 14.21
C ARG A 114 -10.97 7.44 14.93
N GLY A 115 -10.84 8.45 15.77
CA GLY A 115 -9.59 8.69 16.48
C GLY A 115 -9.76 9.43 17.80
N ILE A 116 -9.15 8.90 18.86
CA ILE A 116 -9.10 9.54 20.16
C ILE A 116 -7.66 9.70 20.63
N LYS A 117 -7.33 10.89 21.14
CA LYS A 117 -6.00 11.22 21.63
C LYS A 117 -6.07 11.86 23.01
N PHE A 118 -5.31 11.31 23.95
CA PHE A 118 -5.12 11.81 25.30
C PHE A 118 -3.69 12.31 25.42
N LEU A 119 -3.51 13.63 25.29
CA LEU A 119 -2.20 14.26 25.20
C LEU A 119 -1.86 14.96 26.51
N LYS A 120 -0.95 14.38 27.28
CA LYS A 120 -0.45 14.96 28.55
C LYS A 120 -1.56 15.22 29.58
N THR A 121 -2.48 14.28 29.69
CA THR A 121 -3.64 14.35 30.58
C THR A 121 -3.35 13.88 31.99
N SER A 122 -4.26 14.24 32.90
CA SER A 122 -4.30 13.75 34.28
C SER A 122 -5.15 12.47 34.42
N LEU A 123 -5.46 11.80 33.30
CA LEU A 123 -6.23 10.55 33.29
C LEU A 123 -5.41 9.39 33.84
N ASP A 124 -6.13 8.48 34.48
CA ASP A 124 -5.63 7.35 35.26
C ASP A 124 -6.44 6.07 34.98
N LEU A 125 -6.12 4.96 35.66
CA LEU A 125 -6.86 3.70 35.49
C LEU A 125 -8.39 3.85 35.64
N PRO A 126 -8.94 4.47 36.71
CA PRO A 126 -10.39 4.74 36.83
C PRO A 126 -10.99 5.43 35.60
N SER A 127 -10.28 6.39 35.01
CA SER A 127 -10.71 7.06 33.78
C SER A 127 -10.96 6.07 32.65
N PHE A 128 -10.04 5.13 32.43
CA PHE A 128 -10.14 4.16 31.35
C PHE A 128 -11.11 3.01 31.64
N VAL A 129 -11.30 2.64 32.91
CA VAL A 129 -12.40 1.75 33.32
C VAL A 129 -13.76 2.37 32.98
N HIS A 130 -13.93 3.68 33.18
CA HIS A 130 -15.16 4.37 32.78
C HIS A 130 -15.35 4.48 31.26
N LEU A 131 -14.27 4.35 30.47
CA LEU A 131 -14.31 4.35 29.00
C LEU A 131 -14.36 2.94 28.41
N HIS A 132 -14.45 1.89 29.23
CA HIS A 132 -14.51 0.51 28.74
C HIS A 132 -15.59 0.33 27.67
N ASP A 133 -16.83 0.72 27.97
CA ASP A 133 -17.98 0.57 27.06
C ASP A 133 -17.81 1.36 25.77
N PHE A 134 -17.10 2.50 25.80
CA PHE A 134 -16.77 3.25 24.59
C PHE A 134 -15.79 2.46 23.71
N PHE A 135 -14.72 1.92 24.28
CA PHE A 135 -13.73 1.16 23.52
C PHE A 135 -14.29 -0.18 23.00
N ALA A 136 -15.11 -0.86 23.79
CA ALA A 136 -15.77 -2.11 23.42
C ALA A 136 -16.92 -1.89 22.43
N GLY A 137 -17.63 -0.77 22.52
CA GLY A 137 -18.76 -0.44 21.65
C GLY A 137 -18.39 0.25 20.33
N ASN A 138 -17.17 0.79 20.20
CA ASN A 138 -16.76 1.51 19.00
C ASN A 138 -15.93 0.62 18.06
N ASP A 139 -16.51 0.21 16.93
CA ASP A 139 -15.87 -0.58 15.87
C ASP A 139 -15.17 0.28 14.79
N SER A 140 -15.40 1.60 14.83
CA SER A 140 -14.91 2.57 13.85
C SER A 140 -13.51 3.11 14.19
N LEU A 141 -13.04 2.92 15.43
CA LEU A 141 -11.81 3.52 15.95
C LEU A 141 -10.58 3.00 15.19
N LYS A 142 -9.79 3.94 14.66
CA LYS A 142 -8.55 3.70 13.89
C LYS A 142 -7.30 4.25 14.57
N VAL A 143 -7.45 5.28 15.40
CA VAL A 143 -6.32 5.97 16.03
C VAL A 143 -6.52 6.03 17.53
N LEU A 144 -5.58 5.46 18.27
CA LEU A 144 -5.46 5.65 19.71
C LEU A 144 -4.10 6.28 20.02
N ASP A 145 -4.13 7.39 20.76
CA ASP A 145 -2.93 8.02 21.28
C ASP A 145 -3.08 8.26 22.78
N VAL A 146 -2.29 7.57 23.58
CA VAL A 146 -2.23 7.72 25.05
C VAL A 146 -0.86 8.25 25.48
N PHE A 147 -0.18 9.00 24.60
CA PHE A 147 1.16 9.49 24.86
C PHE A 147 1.20 10.59 25.93
N GLY A 148 2.11 10.41 26.89
CA GLY A 148 2.52 11.44 27.82
C GLY A 148 1.63 11.57 29.06
N ASN A 149 0.77 10.58 29.34
CA ASN A 149 -0.12 10.57 30.49
C ASN A 149 0.57 9.93 31.69
N LYS A 150 0.66 10.65 32.82
CA LYS A 150 1.37 10.18 34.02
C LYS A 150 0.59 9.17 34.87
N GLY A 151 -0.73 9.14 34.74
CA GLY A 151 -1.60 8.18 35.42
C GLY A 151 -1.79 6.86 34.67
N VAL A 152 -1.16 6.71 33.49
CA VAL A 152 -1.32 5.51 32.65
C VAL A 152 -0.20 4.51 32.95
N GLY A 153 -0.49 3.58 33.86
CA GLY A 153 0.35 2.42 34.15
C GLY A 153 -0.03 1.16 33.38
N ASP A 154 0.56 0.03 33.76
CA ASP A 154 0.34 -1.27 33.12
C ASP A 154 -1.14 -1.68 33.10
N GLU A 155 -1.84 -1.51 34.23
CA GLU A 155 -3.26 -1.88 34.36
C GLU A 155 -4.14 -1.06 33.42
N ALA A 156 -3.88 0.25 33.30
CA ALA A 156 -4.62 1.12 32.39
C ALA A 156 -4.40 0.71 30.92
N ILE A 157 -3.16 0.38 30.54
CA ILE A 157 -2.86 -0.12 29.19
C ILE A 157 -3.59 -1.43 28.91
N ARG A 158 -3.60 -2.38 29.86
CA ARG A 158 -4.31 -3.65 29.71
C ARG A 158 -5.81 -3.42 29.57
N GLU A 159 -6.40 -2.55 30.39
CA GLU A 159 -7.81 -2.20 30.35
C GLU A 159 -8.22 -1.67 28.97
N ILE A 160 -7.51 -0.65 28.47
CA ILE A 160 -7.80 -0.03 27.17
C ILE A 160 -7.68 -1.06 26.04
N LEU A 161 -6.58 -1.82 26.00
CA LEU A 161 -6.32 -2.75 24.90
C LEU A 161 -7.25 -3.98 24.96
N ALA A 162 -7.66 -4.42 26.15
CA ALA A 162 -8.64 -5.48 26.32
C ALA A 162 -10.01 -5.05 25.80
N ALA A 163 -10.50 -3.87 26.20
CA ALA A 163 -11.78 -3.34 25.72
C ALA A 163 -11.81 -3.16 24.20
N ILE A 164 -10.73 -2.64 23.60
CA ILE A 164 -10.62 -2.49 22.14
C ILE A 164 -10.63 -3.85 21.42
N LEU A 165 -9.99 -4.87 21.99
CA LEU A 165 -10.02 -6.23 21.44
C LEU A 165 -11.40 -6.88 21.55
N GLU A 166 -12.09 -6.67 22.67
CA GLU A 166 -13.46 -7.13 22.89
C GLU A 166 -14.40 -6.55 21.84
N GLY A 167 -14.29 -5.25 21.57
CA GLY A 167 -15.07 -4.57 20.53
C GLY A 167 -14.66 -4.90 19.09
N GLY A 168 -13.54 -5.58 18.88
CA GLY A 168 -13.04 -5.94 17.55
C GLY A 168 -12.55 -4.73 16.73
N SER A 169 -12.26 -3.61 17.37
CA SER A 169 -11.81 -2.39 16.71
C SER A 169 -10.46 -2.59 16.00
N ARG A 170 -10.37 -2.14 14.75
CA ARG A 170 -9.19 -2.35 13.90
C ARG A 170 -8.33 -1.10 13.86
N LEU A 171 -7.57 -0.88 14.93
CA LEU A 171 -6.64 0.25 15.01
C LEU A 171 -5.59 0.18 13.89
N GLU A 172 -5.33 1.34 13.28
CA GLU A 172 -4.29 1.58 12.28
C GLU A 172 -3.10 2.33 12.88
N THR A 173 -3.34 3.14 13.92
CA THR A 173 -2.32 3.89 14.65
C THR A 173 -2.45 3.67 16.15
N LEU A 174 -1.36 3.24 16.78
CA LEU A 174 -1.24 3.13 18.23
C LEU A 174 -0.01 3.88 18.71
N ASN A 175 -0.23 4.89 19.55
CA ASN A 175 0.82 5.67 20.18
C ASN A 175 0.75 5.52 21.71
N VAL A 176 1.82 4.98 22.29
CA VAL A 176 1.97 4.85 23.74
C VAL A 176 3.35 5.36 24.12
N GLY A 177 3.44 6.20 25.14
CA GLY A 177 4.75 6.63 25.59
C GLY A 177 4.74 7.61 26.75
N GLU A 178 5.92 7.81 27.32
CA GLU A 178 6.19 8.78 28.38
C GLU A 178 6.73 10.09 27.79
N ASN A 179 6.32 11.22 28.37
CA ASN A 179 6.88 12.52 28.03
C ASN A 179 8.33 12.66 28.53
N ASN A 180 8.63 12.12 29.72
CA ASN A 180 9.92 12.30 30.35
C ASN A 180 10.59 10.94 30.59
N PHE A 181 11.76 10.72 29.99
CA PHE A 181 12.71 9.65 30.34
C PHE A 181 13.65 10.13 31.46
N GLY A 182 13.14 10.88 32.44
CA GLY A 182 13.91 11.49 33.55
C GLY A 182 13.95 10.61 34.79
N GLU A 183 14.41 11.14 35.94
CA GLU A 183 14.43 10.42 37.22
C GLU A 183 13.08 9.75 37.52
N ASP A 184 13.13 8.57 38.13
CA ASP A 184 11.93 7.87 38.58
C ASP A 184 11.26 8.74 39.65
N VAL A 185 10.10 9.31 39.32
CA VAL A 185 9.30 10.06 40.27
C VAL A 185 8.48 9.04 41.05
N GLU A 186 8.75 8.93 42.34
CA GLU A 186 8.03 8.03 43.23
C GLU A 186 6.52 8.36 43.20
N GLY A 187 5.69 7.35 42.98
CA GLY A 187 4.23 7.48 42.93
C GLY A 187 3.61 7.77 41.54
N GLU A 188 4.40 7.99 40.47
CA GLU A 188 3.84 8.06 39.11
C GLU A 188 3.57 6.65 38.56
N ALA A 189 2.41 6.45 37.92
CA ALA A 189 2.11 5.19 37.25
C ALA A 189 3.04 5.02 36.05
N ARG A 190 3.68 3.86 35.95
CA ARG A 190 4.68 3.58 34.91
C ARG A 190 4.28 2.35 34.12
N VAL A 191 4.49 2.42 32.81
CA VAL A 191 4.39 1.24 31.94
C VAL A 191 5.71 0.47 32.04
N SER A 192 5.68 -0.65 32.76
CA SER A 192 6.81 -1.56 32.94
C SER A 192 7.02 -2.43 31.69
N GLU A 193 7.94 -3.40 31.77
CA GLU A 193 8.07 -4.42 30.72
C GLU A 193 6.76 -5.22 30.53
N SER A 194 5.98 -5.42 31.60
CA SER A 194 4.69 -6.14 31.52
C SER A 194 3.63 -5.37 30.73
N GLY A 195 3.56 -4.04 30.90
CA GLY A 195 2.68 -3.23 30.06
C GLY A 195 3.13 -3.19 28.60
N VAL A 196 4.44 -3.17 28.33
CA VAL A 196 4.97 -3.30 26.96
C VAL A 196 4.62 -4.65 26.35
N GLU A 197 4.69 -5.73 27.13
CA GLU A 197 4.25 -7.06 26.70
C GLU A 197 2.76 -7.07 26.29
N ALA A 198 1.90 -6.41 27.08
CA ALA A 198 0.48 -6.27 26.73
C ALA A 198 0.29 -5.52 25.40
N ILE A 199 1.05 -4.45 25.16
CA ILE A 199 1.05 -3.70 23.89
C ILE A 199 1.48 -4.61 22.74
N LEU A 200 2.59 -5.34 22.86
CA LEU A 200 3.10 -6.22 21.81
C LEU A 200 2.15 -7.40 21.54
N SER A 201 1.52 -7.96 22.58
CA SER A 201 0.48 -8.97 22.45
C SER A 201 -0.76 -8.44 21.70
N TYR A 202 -1.16 -7.20 21.94
CA TYR A 202 -2.21 -6.53 21.16
C TYR A 202 -1.79 -6.34 19.69
N VAL A 203 -0.60 -5.79 19.45
CA VAL A 203 -0.07 -5.54 18.09
C VAL A 203 0.03 -6.84 17.28
N ARG A 204 0.49 -7.94 17.89
CA ARG A 204 0.57 -9.27 17.26
C ARG A 204 -0.79 -9.76 16.76
N ARG A 205 -1.88 -9.43 17.46
CA ARG A 205 -3.26 -9.82 17.11
C ARG A 205 -3.97 -8.82 16.20
N THR A 206 -3.36 -7.67 15.93
CA THR A 206 -3.99 -6.55 15.24
C THR A 206 -3.21 -6.20 13.96
N PRO A 207 -3.38 -6.97 12.87
CA PRO A 207 -2.64 -6.77 11.63
C PRO A 207 -2.97 -5.45 10.92
N SER A 208 -4.01 -4.72 11.33
CA SER A 208 -4.34 -3.40 10.78
C SER A 208 -3.37 -2.29 11.19
N ILE A 209 -2.53 -2.48 12.22
CA ILE A 209 -1.59 -1.46 12.70
C ILE A 209 -0.56 -1.15 11.60
N ALA A 210 -0.63 0.06 11.06
CA ALA A 210 0.30 0.61 10.08
C ALA A 210 1.31 1.58 10.70
N HIS A 211 0.95 2.19 11.83
CA HIS A 211 1.76 3.15 12.57
C HIS A 211 1.83 2.77 14.04
N LEU A 212 3.04 2.47 14.51
CA LEU A 212 3.29 2.10 15.90
C LEU A 212 4.33 3.03 16.50
N LYS A 213 3.97 3.70 17.59
CA LYS A 213 4.88 4.51 18.40
C LYS A 213 4.88 3.98 19.82
N ILE A 214 6.03 3.43 20.24
CA ILE A 214 6.24 3.01 21.62
C ILE A 214 7.47 3.74 22.16
N ARG A 215 7.24 4.60 23.14
CA ARG A 215 8.28 5.39 23.78
C ARG A 215 8.21 5.17 25.30
N LEU A 216 8.72 4.03 25.75
CA LEU A 216 8.59 3.55 27.12
C LEU A 216 9.91 2.99 27.65
N ARG A 217 10.23 3.25 28.91
CA ARG A 217 11.44 2.69 29.54
C ARG A 217 11.39 1.16 29.62
N GLY A 218 10.19 0.58 29.72
CA GLY A 218 9.96 -0.87 29.67
C GLY A 218 10.26 -1.52 28.30
N MET A 219 10.54 -0.73 27.25
CA MET A 219 11.02 -1.25 25.98
C MET A 219 12.51 -1.58 26.10
N THR A 220 12.80 -2.78 26.62
CA THR A 220 14.14 -3.36 26.80
C THR A 220 14.61 -4.12 25.56
N ASN A 221 15.85 -4.61 25.54
CA ASN A 221 16.32 -5.52 24.47
C ASN A 221 15.36 -6.71 24.28
N THR A 222 14.88 -7.31 25.37
CA THR A 222 13.92 -8.44 25.35
C THR A 222 12.63 -8.07 24.61
N ARG A 223 12.07 -6.87 24.87
CA ARG A 223 10.85 -6.41 24.18
C ARG A 223 11.09 -6.03 22.73
N VAL A 224 12.27 -5.50 22.41
CA VAL A 224 12.65 -5.25 21.00
C VAL A 224 12.79 -6.57 20.22
N ILE A 225 13.33 -7.63 20.83
CA ILE A 225 13.37 -8.97 20.23
C ILE A 225 11.94 -9.48 19.98
N GLU A 226 11.05 -9.33 20.95
CA GLU A 226 9.64 -9.72 20.77
C GLU A 226 8.97 -8.96 19.61
N LEU A 227 9.22 -7.65 19.50
CA LEU A 227 8.75 -6.85 18.39
C LEU A 227 9.39 -7.26 17.05
N ALA A 228 10.67 -7.60 17.03
CA ALA A 228 11.36 -8.09 15.84
C ALA A 228 10.67 -9.36 15.29
N ASN A 229 10.27 -10.29 16.16
CA ASN A 229 9.47 -11.46 15.78
C ASN A 229 8.11 -11.08 15.19
N ILE A 230 7.46 -10.03 15.73
CA ILE A 230 6.20 -9.51 15.16
C ILE A 230 6.43 -8.95 13.75
N LEU A 231 7.53 -8.22 13.52
CA LEU A 231 7.87 -7.65 12.21
C LEU A 231 8.21 -8.72 11.16
N GLN A 232 8.72 -9.87 11.57
CA GLN A 232 9.00 -11.02 10.69
C GLN A 232 7.72 -11.78 10.30
N SER A 233 6.61 -11.57 11.00
CA SER A 233 5.34 -12.22 10.68
C SER A 233 4.80 -11.74 9.32
N PRO A 234 4.27 -12.64 8.48
CA PRO A 234 3.67 -12.27 7.19
C PRO A 234 2.44 -11.37 7.33
N ASN A 235 1.82 -11.34 8.52
CA ASN A 235 0.63 -10.53 8.81
C ASN A 235 0.97 -9.13 9.35
N CYS A 236 2.26 -8.78 9.46
CA CYS A 236 2.67 -7.46 9.91
C CYS A 236 2.46 -6.42 8.79
N ASN A 237 1.72 -5.35 9.07
CA ASN A 237 1.52 -4.23 8.14
C ASN A 237 2.15 -2.91 8.62
N ILE A 238 3.02 -2.97 9.65
CA ILE A 238 3.65 -1.78 10.20
C ILE A 238 4.54 -1.15 9.12
N SER A 239 4.25 0.12 8.80
CA SER A 239 4.95 0.91 7.78
C SER A 239 5.78 2.04 8.39
N ARG A 240 5.34 2.57 9.54
CA ARG A 240 6.08 3.52 10.36
C ARG A 240 6.23 2.98 11.77
N LEU A 241 7.47 2.89 12.22
CA LEU A 241 7.81 2.39 13.54
C LEU A 241 8.65 3.42 14.30
N GLU A 242 8.14 3.91 15.42
CA GLU A 242 8.89 4.80 16.32
C GLU A 242 9.11 4.09 17.66
N LEU A 243 10.36 3.77 17.96
CA LEU A 243 10.75 3.09 19.18
C LEU A 243 11.62 3.99 20.04
N CYS A 244 11.29 4.10 21.32
CA CYS A 244 12.20 4.63 22.30
C CYS A 244 12.15 3.88 23.62
N GLY A 245 13.32 3.50 24.14
CA GLY A 245 13.42 2.66 25.33
C GLY A 245 14.83 2.51 25.90
N THR A 246 15.00 1.45 26.68
CA THR A 246 16.23 1.09 27.41
C THR A 246 16.99 -0.07 26.73
N PHE A 247 16.91 -0.14 25.40
CA PHE A 247 17.63 -1.10 24.58
C PHE A 247 18.92 -0.48 24.00
N GLY A 248 19.83 -1.31 23.50
CA GLY A 248 21.09 -0.90 22.89
C GLY A 248 21.38 -1.65 21.59
N ASP A 249 22.67 -1.78 21.26
CA ASP A 249 23.14 -2.44 20.03
C ASP A 249 22.55 -3.83 19.84
N ASP A 250 22.46 -4.65 20.89
CA ASP A 250 21.96 -6.03 20.80
C ASP A 250 20.47 -6.06 20.42
N GLY A 251 19.64 -5.17 20.99
CA GLY A 251 18.25 -5.04 20.57
C GLY A 251 18.12 -4.57 19.12
N VAL A 252 18.97 -3.63 18.69
CA VAL A 252 18.99 -3.15 17.30
C VAL A 252 19.46 -4.22 16.32
N GLU A 253 20.35 -5.13 16.73
CA GLU A 253 20.81 -6.25 15.92
C GLU A 253 19.64 -7.18 15.55
N PHE A 254 18.79 -7.55 16.50
CA PHE A 254 17.57 -8.33 16.22
C PHE A 254 16.55 -7.57 15.36
N LEU A 255 16.42 -6.27 15.59
CA LEU A 255 15.58 -5.42 14.76
C LEU A 255 16.07 -5.37 13.30
N ALA A 256 17.38 -5.27 13.09
CA ALA A 256 18.00 -5.35 11.78
C ALA A 256 17.76 -6.71 11.12
N GLU A 257 17.84 -7.80 11.91
CA GLU A 257 17.53 -9.15 11.41
C GLU A 257 16.08 -9.26 10.92
N ALA A 258 15.12 -8.70 11.66
CA ALA A 258 13.74 -8.64 11.22
C ALA A 258 13.55 -7.78 9.95
N LEU A 259 14.28 -6.68 9.81
CA LEU A 259 14.22 -5.83 8.63
C LEU A 259 14.72 -6.54 7.36
N LYS A 260 15.62 -7.52 7.46
CA LYS A 260 16.08 -8.30 6.29
C LYS A 260 14.94 -9.00 5.57
N THR A 261 13.93 -9.48 6.28
CA THR A 261 12.78 -10.22 5.71
C THR A 261 11.51 -9.38 5.64
N ASN A 262 11.34 -8.39 6.52
CA ASN A 262 10.18 -7.50 6.49
C ASN A 262 10.16 -6.65 5.20
N ARG A 263 8.97 -6.46 4.64
CA ARG A 263 8.73 -5.68 3.40
C ARG A 263 7.70 -4.56 3.59
N THR A 264 7.32 -4.25 4.82
CA THR A 264 6.28 -3.25 5.11
C THR A 264 6.84 -1.97 5.71
N VAL A 265 7.88 -2.08 6.55
CA VAL A 265 8.50 -0.93 7.22
C VAL A 265 9.22 -0.05 6.19
N LYS A 266 8.83 1.23 6.17
CA LYS A 266 9.37 2.28 5.30
C LYS A 266 10.11 3.35 6.09
N THR A 267 9.71 3.59 7.33
CA THR A 267 10.30 4.61 8.19
C THR A 267 10.46 4.04 9.59
N ILE A 268 11.68 4.17 10.13
CA ILE A 268 11.98 3.78 11.49
C ILE A 268 12.63 4.95 12.24
N THR A 269 12.14 5.23 13.43
CA THR A 269 12.77 6.14 14.38
C THR A 269 13.21 5.34 15.59
N ILE A 270 14.49 5.40 15.93
CA ILE A 270 15.07 4.68 17.05
C ILE A 270 15.67 5.69 18.01
N GLY A 271 15.06 5.82 19.18
CA GLY A 271 15.62 6.56 20.31
C GLY A 271 15.99 5.61 21.43
N MET A 272 17.09 5.85 22.13
CA MET A 272 17.48 4.96 23.23
C MET A 272 18.21 5.70 24.32
N SER A 273 18.04 5.25 25.56
CA SER A 273 18.77 5.79 26.70
C SER A 273 20.21 5.28 26.75
N VAL A 274 20.48 4.04 26.30
CA VAL A 274 21.80 3.41 26.35
C VAL A 274 22.76 3.96 25.28
N GLY A 275 22.23 4.58 24.23
CA GLY A 275 22.97 5.06 23.06
C GLY A 275 23.28 3.95 22.05
N LEU A 276 23.37 4.33 20.77
CA LEU A 276 23.64 3.41 19.66
C LEU A 276 25.09 3.57 19.23
N SER A 277 25.87 2.49 19.21
CA SER A 277 27.23 2.58 18.69
C SER A 277 27.27 2.37 17.17
N ASP A 278 28.46 2.58 16.58
CA ASP A 278 28.76 2.19 15.21
C ASP A 278 28.40 0.72 14.91
N ARG A 279 28.51 -0.19 15.90
CA ARG A 279 28.13 -1.61 15.75
C ARG A 279 26.65 -1.72 15.41
N GLY A 280 25.77 -1.14 16.22
CA GLY A 280 24.32 -1.20 16.01
C GLY A 280 23.89 -0.50 14.72
N GLY A 281 24.45 0.69 14.43
CA GLY A 281 24.16 1.40 13.18
C GLY A 281 24.55 0.59 11.93
N ARG A 282 25.70 -0.10 11.96
CA ARG A 282 26.14 -0.98 10.86
C ARG A 282 25.24 -2.19 10.65
N GLN A 283 24.58 -2.71 11.69
CA GLN A 283 23.63 -3.81 11.51
C GLN A 283 22.42 -3.39 10.66
N ILE A 284 21.86 -2.20 10.90
CA ILE A 284 20.78 -1.65 10.07
C ILE A 284 21.26 -1.44 8.62
N LEU A 285 22.48 -0.92 8.43
CA LEU A 285 23.06 -0.75 7.09
C LEU A 285 23.25 -2.07 6.36
N ARG A 286 23.70 -3.13 7.05
CA ARG A 286 23.84 -4.47 6.49
C ARG A 286 22.48 -5.01 6.03
N ALA A 287 21.44 -4.91 6.86
CA ALA A 287 20.09 -5.31 6.48
C ALA A 287 19.60 -4.62 5.20
N CYS A 288 20.07 -3.40 4.91
CA CYS A 288 19.69 -2.61 3.73
C CYS A 288 20.65 -2.71 2.54
N ARG A 289 21.80 -3.41 2.62
CA ARG A 289 22.78 -3.47 1.52
C ARG A 289 23.23 -4.89 1.20
N ASP A 290 23.49 -5.66 2.24
CA ASP A 290 24.10 -6.98 2.16
C ASP A 290 23.77 -7.71 3.46
N ILE A 291 22.81 -8.64 3.38
CA ILE A 291 22.27 -9.40 4.52
C ILE A 291 23.41 -10.08 5.30
N ASP A 292 24.38 -10.66 4.59
CA ASP A 292 25.45 -11.49 5.17
C ASP A 292 26.85 -10.84 5.09
N GLY A 293 26.98 -9.66 4.48
CA GLY A 293 28.28 -9.02 4.27
C GLY A 293 29.16 -9.70 3.22
N THR A 294 28.60 -10.61 2.41
CA THR A 294 29.33 -11.43 1.42
C THR A 294 29.54 -10.74 0.09
N GLY A 295 28.78 -9.67 -0.17
CA GLY A 295 28.71 -9.02 -1.47
C GLY A 295 28.05 -9.90 -2.54
N SER A 296 27.50 -11.08 -2.22
CA SER A 296 26.94 -12.00 -3.21
C SER A 296 25.61 -11.49 -3.80
N TRP A 297 25.30 -11.91 -5.03
CA TRP A 297 24.03 -11.60 -5.70
C TRP A 297 22.83 -11.83 -4.78
N ASN A 298 22.70 -13.03 -4.22
CA ASN A 298 21.59 -13.42 -3.36
C ASN A 298 21.45 -12.52 -2.13
N SER A 299 22.57 -12.11 -1.52
CA SER A 299 22.56 -11.21 -0.38
C SER A 299 22.14 -9.79 -0.77
N VAL A 300 22.58 -9.30 -1.93
CA VAL A 300 22.20 -7.98 -2.47
C VAL A 300 20.71 -7.93 -2.80
N ILE A 301 20.19 -8.89 -3.57
CA ILE A 301 18.78 -8.92 -3.97
C ILE A 301 17.85 -9.28 -2.80
N GLY A 302 18.34 -10.07 -1.84
CA GLY A 302 17.59 -10.44 -0.64
C GLY A 302 17.44 -9.30 0.35
N SER A 303 18.37 -8.33 0.34
CA SER A 303 18.41 -7.21 1.29
C SER A 303 17.13 -6.36 1.28
N ASN A 304 16.89 -5.66 2.38
CA ASN A 304 15.71 -4.81 2.51
C ASN A 304 15.72 -3.69 1.48
N HIS A 305 14.65 -3.58 0.69
CA HIS A 305 14.47 -2.54 -0.33
C HIS A 305 13.30 -1.59 -0.01
N THR A 306 12.64 -1.73 1.15
CA THR A 306 11.44 -0.95 1.50
C THR A 306 11.74 0.16 2.48
N LEU A 307 12.77 0.01 3.32
CA LEU A 307 13.21 0.99 4.31
C LEU A 307 13.86 2.19 3.61
N ARG A 308 13.29 3.38 3.84
CA ARG A 308 13.76 4.63 3.22
C ARG A 308 14.38 5.58 4.24
N ASN A 309 13.72 5.71 5.38
CA ASN A 309 14.08 6.70 6.39
C ASN A 309 14.46 6.01 7.71
N VAL A 310 15.67 6.28 8.19
CA VAL A 310 16.13 5.91 9.53
C VAL A 310 16.46 7.18 10.29
N PHE A 311 15.73 7.43 11.38
CA PHE A 311 15.99 8.53 12.29
C PHE A 311 16.53 7.99 13.60
N ILE A 312 17.67 8.49 14.05
CA ILE A 312 18.24 8.14 15.34
C ILE A 312 18.08 9.36 16.28
N SER A 313 17.49 9.14 17.44
CA SER A 313 17.30 10.16 18.47
C SER A 313 18.13 9.79 19.71
N GLU A 314 19.34 10.31 19.81
CA GLU A 314 20.20 10.10 20.99
C GLU A 314 19.91 11.16 22.05
N LYS A 315 19.71 10.74 23.30
CA LYS A 315 19.48 11.64 24.44
C LYS A 315 20.78 12.17 25.05
N HIS A 316 21.89 11.50 24.77
CA HIS A 316 23.25 11.82 25.26
C HIS A 316 24.22 11.90 24.08
N ALA A 317 25.42 12.46 24.29
CA ALA A 317 26.42 12.72 23.24
C ALA A 317 26.60 11.53 22.29
N PRO A 318 26.79 11.77 20.98
CA PRO A 318 26.67 10.73 19.99
C PRO A 318 27.72 9.64 20.18
N ARG A 319 27.26 8.42 20.43
CA ARG A 319 28.12 7.21 20.44
C ARG A 319 28.38 6.71 19.03
N MET A 320 27.48 7.01 18.09
CA MET A 320 27.63 6.72 16.68
C MET A 320 28.46 7.80 15.98
N SER A 321 29.37 7.36 15.10
CA SER A 321 30.11 8.27 14.24
C SER A 321 29.18 9.00 13.25
N ALA A 322 29.52 10.25 12.93
CA ALA A 322 28.79 11.03 11.93
C ALA A 322 28.75 10.33 10.55
N GLY A 323 29.76 9.53 10.23
CA GLY A 323 29.81 8.75 8.98
C GLY A 323 28.71 7.69 8.89
N VAL A 324 28.53 6.89 9.96
CA VAL A 324 27.46 5.87 9.99
C VAL A 324 26.09 6.54 10.05
N LEU A 325 25.94 7.62 10.84
CA LEU A 325 24.69 8.36 10.93
C LEU A 325 24.27 8.94 9.57
N ASN A 326 25.20 9.54 8.84
CA ASN A 326 24.95 10.08 7.50
C ASN A 326 24.52 8.98 6.52
N GLN A 327 25.13 7.80 6.59
CA GLN A 327 24.73 6.65 5.76
C GLN A 327 23.32 6.14 6.10
N LEU A 328 22.92 6.16 7.37
CA LEU A 328 21.57 5.77 7.81
C LEU A 328 20.51 6.80 7.40
N GLN A 329 20.83 8.08 7.49
CA GLN A 329 19.91 9.16 7.10
C GLN A 329 19.74 9.24 5.58
N ASN A 330 20.74 8.80 4.81
CA ASN A 330 20.75 8.80 3.34
C ASN A 330 20.75 7.39 2.75
N LEU A 331 19.81 6.53 3.16
CA LEU A 331 19.67 5.17 2.61
C LEU A 331 19.19 5.20 1.15
N THR A 332 18.00 5.73 0.90
CA THR A 332 17.38 5.85 -0.42
C THR A 332 16.17 6.77 -0.34
N THR A 333 15.92 7.55 -1.40
CA THR A 333 14.69 8.33 -1.57
C THR A 333 13.71 7.66 -2.53
N GLU A 334 14.10 6.53 -3.12
CA GLU A 334 13.37 5.86 -4.20
C GLU A 334 12.31 4.89 -3.68
N ASP A 335 11.45 4.41 -4.58
CA ASP A 335 10.52 3.32 -4.30
C ASP A 335 11.23 1.96 -4.20
N PRO A 336 10.57 0.92 -3.68
CA PRO A 336 11.24 -0.34 -3.38
C PRO A 336 11.71 -1.09 -4.63
N HIS A 337 10.99 -0.95 -5.75
CA HIS A 337 11.37 -1.58 -7.00
C HIS A 337 12.62 -0.91 -7.57
N ARG A 338 12.65 0.42 -7.59
CA ARG A 338 13.82 1.17 -8.06
C ARG A 338 15.04 1.01 -7.15
N THR A 339 14.83 0.92 -5.84
CA THR A 339 15.90 0.61 -4.88
C THR A 339 16.51 -0.77 -5.14
N LEU A 340 15.69 -1.79 -5.39
CA LEU A 340 16.17 -3.13 -5.76
C LEU A 340 16.92 -3.11 -7.10
N GLN A 341 16.36 -2.43 -8.10
CA GLN A 341 17.01 -2.27 -9.41
C GLN A 341 18.40 -1.64 -9.26
N ASN A 342 18.52 -0.52 -8.56
CA ASN A 342 19.81 0.15 -8.36
C ASN A 342 20.82 -0.72 -7.62
N LYS A 343 20.39 -1.52 -6.63
CA LYS A 343 21.27 -2.49 -5.97
C LYS A 343 21.77 -3.57 -6.91
N ALA A 344 20.85 -4.18 -7.68
CA ALA A 344 21.20 -5.18 -8.68
C ALA A 344 22.17 -4.60 -9.72
N TRP A 345 21.93 -3.37 -10.16
CA TRP A 345 22.77 -2.67 -11.15
C TRP A 345 24.16 -2.38 -10.60
N ASN A 346 24.25 -1.86 -9.37
CA ASN A 346 25.53 -1.63 -8.72
C ASN A 346 26.34 -2.92 -8.50
N PHE A 347 25.67 -4.07 -8.29
CA PHE A 347 26.34 -5.35 -8.18
C PHE A 347 26.89 -5.81 -9.53
N ILE A 348 26.05 -5.81 -10.57
CA ILE A 348 26.44 -6.23 -11.92
C ILE A 348 27.58 -5.33 -12.47
N GLU A 349 27.54 -4.02 -12.23
CA GLU A 349 28.61 -3.09 -12.64
C GLU A 349 29.97 -3.43 -12.00
N ARG A 350 29.97 -4.01 -10.80
CA ARG A 350 31.20 -4.41 -10.10
C ARG A 350 31.70 -5.80 -10.48
N ASP A 351 30.81 -6.69 -10.89
CA ASP A 351 31.09 -8.09 -11.20
C ASP A 351 30.29 -8.54 -12.43
N MET A 352 30.71 -8.10 -13.63
CA MET A 352 30.05 -8.45 -14.89
C MET A 352 30.15 -9.94 -15.23
N ASP A 353 31.09 -10.65 -14.61
CA ASP A 353 31.30 -12.09 -14.82
C ASP A 353 30.24 -12.94 -14.10
N CYS A 354 29.38 -12.33 -13.27
CA CYS A 354 28.27 -13.02 -12.59
C CYS A 354 27.05 -13.27 -13.50
N LEU A 355 26.96 -12.58 -14.66
CA LEU A 355 25.85 -12.68 -15.63
C LEU A 355 25.47 -14.12 -16.04
N PRO A 356 26.39 -15.11 -16.22
CA PRO A 356 26.03 -16.51 -16.47
C PRO A 356 25.07 -17.10 -15.43
N ASN A 357 25.29 -16.71 -14.18
CA ASN A 357 24.69 -17.37 -13.02
C ASN A 357 23.34 -16.75 -12.64
N LEU A 358 22.92 -15.68 -13.36
CA LEU A 358 21.68 -14.96 -13.11
C LEU A 358 20.45 -15.58 -13.80
N GLY A 359 20.63 -16.63 -14.61
CA GLY A 359 19.52 -17.35 -15.26
C GLY A 359 18.75 -16.49 -16.27
N LEU A 360 19.44 -15.59 -16.98
CA LEU A 360 18.83 -14.66 -17.94
C LEU A 360 18.22 -15.40 -19.14
N GLN A 361 16.96 -15.08 -19.44
CA GLN A 361 16.25 -15.59 -20.63
C GLN A 361 16.42 -14.67 -21.86
N MET A 362 16.14 -15.20 -23.07
CA MET A 362 16.30 -14.50 -24.36
C MET A 362 15.60 -13.14 -24.45
N ASN A 363 14.42 -13.02 -23.83
CA ASN A 363 13.66 -11.77 -23.79
C ASN A 363 14.36 -10.64 -23.03
N HIS A 364 15.33 -10.94 -22.16
CA HIS A 364 16.12 -9.92 -21.46
C HIS A 364 17.27 -9.35 -22.30
N MET A 365 17.59 -9.95 -23.46
CA MET A 365 18.76 -9.58 -24.27
C MET A 365 18.80 -8.13 -24.73
N PRO A 366 17.70 -7.50 -25.21
CA PRO A 366 17.74 -6.10 -25.61
C PRO A 366 18.20 -5.18 -24.47
N HIS A 367 17.69 -5.41 -23.27
CA HIS A 367 18.05 -4.64 -22.08
C HIS A 367 19.48 -4.95 -21.59
N LEU A 368 19.91 -6.21 -21.68
CA LEU A 368 21.28 -6.60 -21.34
C LEU A 368 22.30 -5.97 -22.28
N LEU A 369 22.03 -5.95 -23.60
CA LEU A 369 22.91 -5.34 -24.60
C LEU A 369 22.96 -3.82 -24.44
N GLU A 370 21.81 -3.17 -24.25
CA GLU A 370 21.74 -1.73 -23.95
C GLU A 370 22.55 -1.39 -22.68
N PHE A 371 22.46 -2.23 -21.65
CA PHE A 371 23.24 -2.09 -20.43
C PHE A 371 24.75 -2.27 -20.66
N VAL A 372 25.18 -3.38 -21.28
CA VAL A 372 26.59 -3.66 -21.54
C VAL A 372 27.20 -2.58 -22.46
N GLN A 373 26.42 -2.04 -23.39
CA GLN A 373 26.85 -0.95 -24.27
C GLN A 373 27.01 0.38 -23.52
N SER A 374 26.12 0.68 -22.56
CA SER A 374 26.12 1.97 -21.85
C SER A 374 27.06 2.01 -20.65
N LYS A 375 27.29 0.86 -20.00
CA LYS A 375 28.05 0.76 -18.73
C LYS A 375 29.22 -0.21 -18.77
N GLY A 376 29.24 -1.14 -19.74
CA GLY A 376 30.33 -2.09 -19.94
C GLY A 376 31.32 -1.65 -21.02
N GLY A 377 32.42 -2.42 -21.15
CA GLY A 377 33.37 -2.28 -22.24
C GLY A 377 33.14 -3.32 -23.34
N GLN A 378 33.96 -3.28 -24.40
CA GLN A 378 33.96 -4.31 -25.45
C GLN A 378 34.19 -5.72 -24.88
N ASP A 379 35.01 -5.85 -23.85
CA ASP A 379 35.29 -7.15 -23.20
C ASP A 379 34.05 -7.73 -22.51
N SER A 380 33.22 -6.89 -21.87
CA SER A 380 31.96 -7.31 -21.25
C SER A 380 30.94 -7.74 -22.31
N LEU A 381 30.90 -7.05 -23.46
CA LEU A 381 30.07 -7.44 -24.61
C LEU A 381 30.54 -8.78 -25.18
N PHE A 382 31.85 -8.94 -25.35
CA PHE A 382 32.45 -10.21 -25.76
C PHE A 382 32.17 -11.32 -24.75
N GLY A 383 32.19 -11.03 -23.44
CA GLY A 383 31.78 -11.96 -22.39
C GLY A 383 30.33 -12.40 -22.55
N VAL A 384 29.40 -11.46 -22.81
CA VAL A 384 27.98 -11.78 -23.08
C VAL A 384 27.77 -12.62 -24.32
N LEU A 385 28.51 -12.35 -25.38
CA LEU A 385 28.38 -13.08 -26.64
C LEU A 385 29.08 -14.45 -26.61
N ARG A 386 30.25 -14.54 -25.96
CA ARG A 386 31.05 -15.77 -25.79
C ARG A 386 30.48 -16.68 -24.69
N SER A 387 29.62 -16.12 -23.85
CA SER A 387 28.83 -16.74 -22.79
C SER A 387 28.35 -18.17 -23.05
N GLY A 388 28.00 -18.43 -24.31
CA GLY A 388 27.06 -19.50 -24.63
C GLY A 388 25.69 -19.25 -23.98
N TYR A 389 25.42 -18.02 -23.48
CA TYR A 389 24.20 -17.65 -22.77
C TYR A 389 22.95 -17.86 -23.60
N PHE A 390 23.11 -17.79 -24.92
CA PHE A 390 22.10 -18.04 -25.91
C PHE A 390 22.70 -18.92 -27.01
N PRO A 391 22.82 -20.24 -26.78
CA PRO A 391 23.40 -21.14 -27.77
C PRO A 391 22.60 -21.06 -29.09
N ASP A 392 21.30 -20.82 -28.97
CA ASP A 392 20.35 -20.67 -30.08
C ASP A 392 20.52 -19.42 -30.94
N LEU A 393 21.24 -18.39 -30.45
CA LEU A 393 21.51 -17.16 -31.21
C LEU A 393 22.48 -17.42 -32.38
N PHE A 394 23.32 -18.45 -32.25
CA PHE A 394 24.32 -18.84 -33.23
C PHE A 394 24.21 -20.31 -33.68
N THR A 395 23.07 -20.97 -33.44
CA THR A 395 22.82 -22.29 -34.05
C THR A 395 22.59 -22.14 -35.54
N SER A 396 23.16 -23.04 -36.33
CA SER A 396 22.89 -23.17 -37.75
C SER A 396 22.19 -24.50 -38.02
N PRO A 397 20.95 -24.51 -38.52
CA PRO A 397 20.11 -23.35 -38.86
C PRO A 397 19.51 -22.65 -37.62
N THR A 398 19.37 -21.32 -37.68
CA THR A 398 18.78 -20.52 -36.59
C THR A 398 17.35 -20.98 -36.28
N PRO A 399 16.82 -20.77 -35.05
CA PRO A 399 15.45 -21.12 -34.70
C PRO A 399 14.42 -20.50 -35.65
N GLU A 400 14.67 -19.27 -36.10
CA GLU A 400 13.86 -18.59 -37.11
C GLU A 400 13.92 -19.29 -38.47
N LYS A 401 15.11 -19.73 -38.91
CA LYS A 401 15.27 -20.52 -40.14
C LYS A 401 14.57 -21.87 -40.04
N ILE A 402 14.54 -22.50 -38.85
CA ILE A 402 13.76 -23.72 -38.60
C ILE A 402 12.25 -23.44 -38.67
N ARG A 403 11.78 -22.36 -38.04
CA ARG A 403 10.38 -21.93 -38.08
C ARG A 403 9.93 -21.65 -39.51
N LEU A 404 10.70 -20.85 -40.25
CA LEU A 404 10.43 -20.53 -41.66
C LEU A 404 10.46 -21.78 -42.54
N LYS A 405 11.38 -22.72 -42.30
CA LYS A 405 11.41 -23.99 -43.05
C LYS A 405 10.14 -24.82 -42.80
N LYS A 406 9.63 -24.87 -41.56
CA LYS A 406 8.36 -25.55 -41.24
C LYS A 406 7.16 -24.85 -41.87
N GLU A 407 7.11 -23.52 -41.83
CA GLU A 407 6.06 -22.74 -42.53
C GLU A 407 6.11 -22.96 -44.04
N MET A 408 7.30 -22.93 -44.65
CA MET A 408 7.47 -23.21 -46.08
C MET A 408 7.03 -24.63 -46.44
N GLN A 409 7.30 -25.64 -45.61
CA GLN A 409 6.82 -27.00 -45.82
C GLN A 409 5.30 -27.09 -45.74
N LYS A 410 4.69 -26.38 -44.79
CA LYS A 410 3.23 -26.31 -44.65
C LYS A 410 2.60 -25.65 -45.88
N ILE A 411 3.12 -24.51 -46.31
CA ILE A 411 2.66 -23.80 -47.51
C ILE A 411 2.85 -24.66 -48.76
N ALA A 412 3.96 -25.41 -48.87
CA ALA A 412 4.19 -26.32 -49.98
C ALA A 412 3.13 -27.43 -50.05
N LEU A 413 2.79 -28.03 -48.90
CA LEU A 413 1.75 -29.05 -48.81
C LEU A 413 0.36 -28.50 -49.15
N GLU A 414 0.05 -27.30 -48.66
CA GLU A 414 -1.20 -26.60 -48.98
C GLU A 414 -1.29 -26.28 -50.48
N ASN A 415 -0.20 -25.81 -51.10
CA ASN A 415 -0.14 -25.54 -52.53
C ASN A 415 -0.30 -26.81 -53.38
N GLU A 416 0.27 -27.94 -52.96
CA GLU A 416 0.11 -29.22 -53.66
C GLU A 416 -1.33 -29.72 -53.59
N THR A 417 -1.98 -29.57 -52.43
CA THR A 417 -3.40 -29.87 -52.24
C THR A 417 -4.27 -29.00 -53.16
N LEU A 418 -3.96 -27.70 -53.25
CA LEU A 418 -4.65 -26.76 -54.13
C LEU A 418 -4.48 -27.11 -55.61
N ARG A 419 -3.29 -27.55 -56.03
CA ARG A 419 -3.04 -28.00 -57.41
C ARG A 419 -3.90 -29.21 -57.78
N ILE A 420 -3.95 -30.22 -56.90
CA ILE A 420 -4.80 -31.41 -57.11
C ILE A 420 -6.28 -31.00 -57.19
N SER A 421 -6.71 -30.07 -56.33
CA SER A 421 -8.09 -29.56 -56.36
C SER A 421 -8.40 -28.83 -57.67
N LEU A 422 -7.46 -28.02 -58.16
CA LEU A 422 -7.59 -27.28 -59.42
C LEU A 422 -7.65 -28.24 -60.63
N GLU A 423 -6.82 -29.28 -60.66
CA GLU A 423 -6.86 -30.30 -61.72
C GLU A 423 -8.19 -31.05 -61.73
N ARG A 424 -8.73 -31.39 -60.55
CA ARG A 424 -10.07 -32.01 -60.43
C ARG A 424 -11.16 -31.10 -60.97
N GLU A 425 -11.12 -29.80 -60.67
CA GLU A 425 -12.09 -28.83 -61.18
C GLU A 425 -11.94 -28.60 -62.69
N LEU A 426 -10.72 -28.59 -63.24
CA LEU A 426 -10.49 -28.54 -64.68
C LEU A 426 -11.06 -29.77 -65.39
N HIS A 427 -10.83 -30.97 -64.84
CA HIS A 427 -11.42 -32.21 -65.36
C HIS A 427 -12.95 -32.18 -65.28
N ARG A 428 -13.51 -31.68 -64.17
CA ARG A 428 -14.95 -31.50 -64.01
C ARG A 428 -15.54 -30.55 -65.06
N LYS A 429 -14.88 -29.42 -65.32
CA LYS A 429 -15.28 -28.46 -66.37
C LYS A 429 -15.20 -29.05 -67.77
N GLN A 430 -14.12 -29.79 -68.10
CA GLN A 430 -14.03 -30.50 -69.38
C GLN A 430 -15.13 -31.56 -69.53
N SER A 431 -15.45 -32.28 -68.47
CA SER A 431 -16.55 -33.25 -68.44
C SER A 431 -17.90 -32.58 -68.68
N LEU A 432 -18.14 -31.41 -68.07
CA LEU A 432 -19.35 -30.61 -68.27
C LEU A 432 -19.46 -30.03 -69.68
N LEU A 433 -18.35 -29.56 -70.27
CA LEU A 433 -18.31 -29.10 -71.66
C LEU A 433 -18.67 -30.21 -72.65
N LEU A 434 -18.20 -31.44 -72.43
CA LEU A 434 -18.57 -32.61 -73.23
C LEU A 434 -20.06 -32.99 -73.08
N LEU A 435 -20.64 -32.79 -71.90
CA LEU A 435 -22.07 -32.97 -71.64
C LEU A 435 -22.93 -31.86 -72.29
N GLU A 436 -22.44 -30.62 -72.35
CA GLU A 436 -23.10 -29.51 -73.03
C GLU A 436 -23.07 -29.66 -74.55
N ASP A 437 -21.97 -30.13 -75.14
CA ASP A 437 -21.91 -30.44 -76.58
C ASP A 437 -22.82 -31.63 -76.95
N GLY A 438 -22.99 -32.60 -76.04
CA GLY A 438 -23.99 -33.66 -76.16
C GLY A 438 -25.44 -33.16 -76.11
N LYS A 439 -25.72 -32.10 -75.34
CA LYS A 439 -27.05 -31.47 -75.24
C LYS A 439 -27.34 -30.47 -76.36
N LYS A 440 -26.33 -29.74 -76.87
CA LYS A 440 -26.47 -28.83 -78.03
C LYS A 440 -26.74 -29.57 -79.35
N LYS A 441 -26.39 -30.85 -79.47
CA LYS A 441 -26.77 -31.71 -80.61
C LYS A 441 -28.18 -32.33 -80.54
N LYS A 442 -28.93 -32.16 -79.44
CA LYS A 442 -30.30 -32.71 -79.28
C LYS A 442 -31.40 -31.69 -79.04
N ALA A 443 -31.09 -30.39 -78.97
CA ALA A 443 -32.08 -29.34 -78.76
C ALA A 443 -31.99 -28.25 -79.86
N ALA A 444 -32.20 -28.67 -81.12
CA ALA A 444 -32.49 -27.80 -82.23
C ALA A 444 -33.84 -28.18 -82.86
N SER A 445 -34.91 -28.13 -82.05
CA SER A 445 -36.27 -27.95 -82.57
C SER A 445 -37.24 -27.57 -81.43
N SER A 446 -37.76 -26.36 -81.55
CA SER A 446 -39.01 -25.82 -80.98
C SER A 446 -38.89 -24.87 -79.78
N PRO A 447 -39.63 -23.73 -79.80
CA PRO A 447 -39.33 -22.54 -79.01
C PRO A 447 -40.32 -22.33 -77.83
N ARG A 448 -39.88 -21.67 -76.75
CA ARG A 448 -40.73 -20.90 -75.82
C ARG A 448 -39.84 -20.14 -74.83
N LYS A 449 -39.78 -18.82 -74.95
CA LYS A 449 -40.43 -17.76 -74.14
C LYS A 449 -39.60 -17.34 -72.91
N PRO A 450 -39.49 -16.03 -72.64
CA PRO A 450 -38.48 -15.45 -71.76
C PRO A 450 -38.92 -15.56 -70.30
N ALA A 451 -37.99 -15.93 -69.41
CA ALA A 451 -38.20 -15.88 -67.98
C ALA A 451 -37.05 -15.12 -67.30
N THR A 452 -37.40 -14.52 -66.19
CA THR A 452 -36.91 -13.26 -65.62
C THR A 452 -35.77 -13.47 -64.61
N ARG A 453 -35.02 -12.39 -64.35
CA ARG A 453 -33.82 -12.27 -63.47
C ARG A 453 -34.00 -12.72 -62.01
N ASP A 454 -35.19 -13.16 -61.62
CA ASP A 454 -35.55 -13.61 -60.27
C ASP A 454 -35.50 -15.15 -60.11
N GLN A 455 -35.42 -15.92 -61.20
CA GLN A 455 -35.28 -17.39 -61.13
C GLN A 455 -33.83 -17.85 -60.82
N ASP A 456 -32.82 -17.09 -61.24
CA ASP A 456 -31.41 -17.40 -60.96
C ASP A 456 -31.04 -17.16 -59.47
N LEU A 457 -31.82 -16.33 -58.75
CA LEU A 457 -31.60 -16.04 -57.33
C LEU A 457 -32.20 -17.11 -56.41
N GLU A 458 -33.22 -17.84 -56.85
CA GLU A 458 -33.79 -18.95 -56.08
C GLU A 458 -32.99 -20.25 -56.25
N GLU A 459 -32.40 -20.53 -57.42
CA GLU A 459 -31.51 -21.68 -57.59
C GLU A 459 -30.21 -21.54 -56.80
N VAL A 460 -29.67 -20.32 -56.67
CA VAL A 460 -28.50 -20.04 -55.81
C VAL A 460 -28.87 -20.14 -54.32
N LYS A 461 -30.08 -19.74 -53.92
CA LYS A 461 -30.59 -19.95 -52.55
C LYS A 461 -30.77 -21.43 -52.22
N PHE A 462 -31.33 -22.20 -53.14
CA PHE A 462 -31.54 -23.64 -52.98
C PHE A 462 -30.21 -24.40 -52.85
N TRP A 463 -29.18 -23.98 -53.60
CA TRP A 463 -27.81 -24.53 -53.53
C TRP A 463 -27.12 -24.30 -52.17
N TYR A 464 -27.46 -23.22 -51.45
CA TYR A 464 -26.92 -22.90 -50.13
C TYR A 464 -27.75 -23.49 -48.96
N GLU A 465 -29.02 -23.80 -49.18
CA GLU A 465 -29.90 -24.39 -48.16
C GLU A 465 -29.76 -25.92 -48.06
N GLU A 466 -29.45 -26.62 -49.16
CA GLU A 466 -29.17 -28.08 -49.17
C GLU A 466 -27.87 -28.48 -48.43
N ARG A 467 -26.97 -27.52 -48.17
CA ARG A 467 -25.69 -27.75 -47.44
C ARG A 467 -25.69 -27.21 -46.00
N GLY A 468 -26.84 -26.74 -45.52
CA GLY A 468 -27.14 -26.51 -44.11
C GLY A 468 -26.05 -25.83 -43.27
N LEU A 469 -25.76 -24.54 -43.52
CA LEU A 469 -25.19 -23.50 -42.60
C LEU A 469 -24.64 -22.33 -43.45
N ARG A 470 -25.33 -21.18 -43.65
CA ARG A 470 -25.70 -20.01 -42.81
C ARG A 470 -24.57 -19.02 -42.44
N GLN A 471 -24.89 -17.76 -42.68
CA GLN A 471 -24.08 -16.55 -42.94
C GLN A 471 -23.37 -15.92 -41.71
N CYS A 472 -23.02 -16.68 -40.66
CA CYS A 472 -22.58 -16.10 -39.37
C CYS A 472 -21.14 -16.40 -38.92
N CYS A 473 -20.30 -17.09 -39.69
CA CYS A 473 -18.94 -17.49 -39.23
C CYS A 473 -17.75 -16.78 -39.91
N LEU A 474 -17.97 -15.78 -40.78
CA LEU A 474 -16.90 -15.09 -41.51
C LEU A 474 -16.82 -13.57 -41.27
N GLN A 475 -17.69 -13.00 -40.44
CA GLN A 475 -17.63 -11.59 -40.02
C GLN A 475 -16.38 -11.24 -39.16
N PRO A 476 -15.85 -12.09 -38.27
CA PRO A 476 -14.65 -11.76 -37.49
C PRO A 476 -13.36 -11.73 -38.33
N PHE A 477 -13.28 -12.54 -39.39
CA PHE A 477 -12.08 -12.64 -40.23
C PHE A 477 -11.97 -11.52 -41.26
N ILE A 478 -13.09 -10.98 -41.74
CA ILE A 478 -13.09 -9.84 -42.67
C ILE A 478 -12.78 -8.53 -41.92
N LYS A 479 -13.26 -8.36 -40.69
CA LYS A 479 -12.94 -7.19 -39.83
C LYS A 479 -11.49 -7.18 -39.32
N ALA A 480 -10.90 -8.34 -39.02
CA ALA A 480 -9.49 -8.42 -38.61
C ALA A 480 -8.53 -8.05 -39.76
N PHE A 481 -8.91 -8.34 -41.00
CA PHE A 481 -8.12 -8.01 -42.19
C PHE A 481 -8.22 -6.52 -42.56
N GLU A 482 -9.39 -5.90 -42.39
CA GLU A 482 -9.58 -4.45 -42.62
C GLU A 482 -8.88 -3.58 -41.56
N VAL A 483 -8.91 -3.97 -40.28
CA VAL A 483 -8.22 -3.23 -39.20
C VAL A 483 -6.70 -3.36 -39.31
N GLY A 484 -6.19 -4.53 -39.70
CA GLY A 484 -4.76 -4.74 -39.94
C GLY A 484 -4.21 -3.89 -41.09
N HIS A 485 -4.99 -3.73 -42.16
CA HIS A 485 -4.61 -2.88 -43.29
C HIS A 485 -4.68 -1.37 -42.97
N GLN A 486 -5.64 -0.94 -42.14
CA GLN A 486 -5.74 0.45 -41.68
C GLN A 486 -4.61 0.83 -40.71
N MET A 487 -4.18 -0.09 -39.83
CA MET A 487 -3.07 0.14 -38.89
C MET A 487 -1.72 0.20 -39.60
N PHE A 488 -1.53 -0.59 -40.66
CA PHE A 488 -0.31 -0.60 -41.48
C PHE A 488 -0.11 0.70 -42.27
N GLU A 489 -1.19 1.31 -42.77
CA GLU A 489 -1.13 2.60 -43.46
C GLU A 489 -0.97 3.78 -42.48
N LEU A 490 -1.54 3.71 -41.26
CA LEU A 490 -1.31 4.72 -40.20
C LEU A 490 0.14 4.74 -39.69
N LEU A 491 0.79 3.57 -39.61
CA LEU A 491 2.19 3.44 -39.19
C LEU A 491 3.18 3.97 -40.24
N LYS A 492 2.82 3.97 -41.53
CA LYS A 492 3.61 4.62 -42.60
C LYS A 492 3.55 6.15 -42.54
N GLU A 493 2.48 6.73 -42.02
CA GLU A 493 2.35 8.20 -41.86
C GLU A 493 3.06 8.72 -40.60
N ILE A 494 3.17 7.92 -39.53
CA ILE A 494 3.78 8.36 -38.25
C ILE A 494 5.32 8.36 -38.29
N TYR A 495 5.96 7.54 -39.15
CA TYR A 495 7.43 7.43 -39.24
C TYR A 495 8.06 8.23 -40.41
N ARG A 496 7.46 9.36 -40.79
CA ARG A 496 8.14 10.43 -41.53
C ARG A 496 8.40 11.63 -40.61
N PHE A 497 9.44 11.52 -39.78
CA PHE A 497 10.50 12.50 -39.51
C PHE A 497 11.37 12.02 -38.34
#